data_AF-A0A959EHP6-F1
#
_entry.id   AF-A0A959EHP6-F1
#
_cell.length_a   1.000
_cell.length_b   1.000
_cell.length_c   1.000
_cell.angle_alpha   90.00
_cell.angle_beta   90.00
_cell.angle_gamma   90.00
#
_symmetry.space_group_name_H-M   'P 1'
#
loop_
_entity.id
_entity.type
_entity.pdbx_description
1 polymer ?
#
loop_
_entity_poly.entity_id
_entity_poly.type
_entity_poly.pdbx_seq_one_letter_code
_entity_poly.pdbx_strand_id
1 'polypeptide(L)'
;EMGANFVRLGHYPQDPEVYKACNELGLIVWDELPWCRGGIGEEEWKKNTRNLFQEQILQNYNHPSVLFWSVGNEVYWLPDFPGGGDTTKISAFVSELHEQAHRVDPYRLTAIRKYYAGASLVDVFSPSIWSGWYAGVYTNYQQALERERKQYSRLLHMEYGGSSHLGRHTENPVTGSGLLDENDWAEVANQVNIKNIAHEGDWTENYIVDLFDWHLKVSETTDWFAGNAQWAFKDFGTPLRPENAIPYVNQKGLANRDGTPKDAYYVFKSYWSDVPFTYIESHTWTERSGPENKSRQLCVFSNCDEVELFHQGVSMGTRKRILGDFPANNLRWDIEFREGVNQLIAVGYQDRETVAQDSLLVQYTFRRHGAPAE
;
A
#
# COMPACT_ATOMS: atom_id res chain seq x y z
N GLU A 1 8.67 14.18 -3.17
CA GLU A 1 9.54 13.11 -3.75
C GLU A 1 8.73 11.94 -4.30
N MET A 2 8.02 11.16 -3.48
CA MET A 2 7.20 10.03 -3.95
C MET A 2 5.99 10.47 -4.79
N GLY A 3 5.44 11.67 -4.53
CA GLY A 3 4.29 12.22 -5.27
C GLY A 3 2.93 12.08 -4.58
N ALA A 4 2.89 11.54 -3.36
CA ALA A 4 1.64 11.54 -2.58
C ALA A 4 1.15 12.97 -2.32
N ASN A 5 -0.17 13.14 -2.34
CA ASN A 5 -0.87 14.41 -2.07
C ASN A 5 -1.87 14.28 -0.89
N PHE A 6 -1.93 13.11 -0.25
CA PHE A 6 -2.87 12.80 0.83
C PHE A 6 -2.18 11.91 1.89
N VAL A 7 -2.51 12.14 3.16
CA VAL A 7 -2.09 11.30 4.28
C VAL A 7 -3.20 11.15 5.31
N ARG A 8 -3.43 9.90 5.76
CA ARG A 8 -4.19 9.61 6.96
C ARG A 8 -3.22 9.41 8.12
N LEU A 9 -3.35 10.23 9.16
CA LEU A 9 -2.38 10.33 10.26
C LEU A 9 -2.50 9.23 11.33
N GLY A 10 -2.59 7.97 10.90
CA GLY A 10 -2.74 6.85 11.83
C GLY A 10 -3.97 7.01 12.70
N HIS A 11 -3.95 6.46 13.91
CA HIS A 11 -5.16 6.39 14.74
C HIS A 11 -5.10 7.36 15.93
N TYR A 12 -4.48 8.54 15.77
CA TYR A 12 -4.44 9.59 16.79
C TYR A 12 -3.91 10.91 16.22
N PRO A 13 -4.20 12.05 16.87
CA PRO A 13 -3.54 13.31 16.56
C PRO A 13 -2.02 13.18 16.68
N GLN A 14 -1.30 13.60 15.63
CA GLN A 14 0.16 13.54 15.58
C GLN A 14 0.83 14.78 16.20
N ASP A 15 2.15 14.83 16.14
CA ASP A 15 2.94 16.01 16.52
C ASP A 15 2.56 17.24 15.66
N PRO A 16 2.46 18.45 16.24
CA PRO A 16 2.20 19.69 15.49
C PRO A 16 3.11 19.92 14.27
N GLU A 17 4.36 19.47 14.31
CA GLU A 17 5.28 19.57 13.18
C GLU A 17 4.85 18.72 11.98
N VAL A 18 4.11 17.62 12.19
CA VAL A 18 3.56 16.81 11.10
C VAL A 18 2.51 17.60 10.32
N TYR A 19 1.62 18.31 11.00
CA TYR A 19 0.60 19.13 10.32
C TYR A 19 1.20 20.36 9.63
N LYS A 20 2.25 20.96 10.20
CA LYS A 20 3.01 22.02 9.53
C LYS A 20 3.66 21.50 8.25
N ALA A 21 4.33 20.35 8.33
CA ALA A 21 4.91 19.71 7.15
C ALA A 21 3.84 19.38 6.10
N CYS A 22 2.65 18.90 6.49
CA CYS A 22 1.56 18.66 5.55
C CYS A 22 1.09 19.95 4.85
N ASN A 23 1.01 21.07 5.58
CA ASN A 23 0.69 22.37 4.97
C ASN A 23 1.74 22.80 3.95
N GLU A 24 3.02 22.69 4.29
CA GLU A 24 4.14 23.15 3.46
C GLU A 24 4.35 22.25 2.23
N LEU A 25 4.13 20.95 2.38
CA LEU A 25 4.29 19.95 1.32
C LEU A 25 3.05 19.81 0.44
N GLY A 26 1.92 20.42 0.82
CA GLY A 26 0.66 20.30 0.07
C GLY A 26 0.01 18.93 0.20
N LEU A 27 0.05 18.32 1.39
CA LEU A 27 -0.63 17.06 1.69
C LEU A 27 -2.00 17.32 2.32
N ILE A 28 -3.06 16.74 1.74
CA ILE A 28 -4.37 16.67 2.36
C ILE A 28 -4.32 15.71 3.54
N VAL A 29 -4.89 16.10 4.68
CA VAL A 29 -4.85 15.35 5.93
C VAL A 29 -6.24 14.84 6.30
N TRP A 30 -6.29 13.53 6.54
CA TRP A 30 -7.30 12.87 7.37
C TRP A 30 -6.71 12.70 8.78
N ASP A 31 -7.24 13.47 9.72
CA ASP A 31 -6.85 13.40 11.13
C ASP A 31 -7.89 12.60 11.93
N GLU A 32 -7.46 11.80 12.91
CA GLU A 32 -8.30 10.74 13.47
C GLU A 32 -8.29 10.69 14.99
N LEU A 33 -9.49 10.62 15.56
CA LEU A 33 -9.72 10.35 16.98
C LEU A 33 -9.26 8.92 17.33
N PRO A 34 -8.50 8.72 18.43
CA PRO A 34 -8.05 7.40 18.88
C PRO A 34 -9.15 6.47 19.44
N TRP A 35 -10.38 6.59 18.96
CA TRP A 35 -11.38 5.54 19.11
C TRP A 35 -11.11 4.45 18.07
N CYS A 36 -10.20 3.53 18.42
CA CYS A 36 -9.73 2.48 17.53
C CYS A 36 -9.94 1.12 18.18
N ARG A 37 -10.91 0.35 17.68
CA ARG A 37 -11.40 -0.91 18.30
C ARG A 37 -11.96 -0.69 19.71
N GLY A 38 -12.21 -1.79 20.44
CA GLY A 38 -12.54 -1.73 21.88
C GLY A 38 -14.00 -1.47 22.21
N GLY A 39 -14.85 -1.17 21.21
CA GLY A 39 -16.26 -0.87 21.46
C GLY A 39 -16.45 0.50 22.11
N ILE A 40 -17.58 0.67 22.80
CA ILE A 40 -17.91 1.88 23.56
C ILE A 40 -17.86 1.62 25.07
N GLY A 41 -17.21 2.53 25.80
CA GLY A 41 -17.15 2.50 27.26
C GLY A 41 -18.28 3.25 27.96
N GLU A 42 -18.20 3.32 29.29
CA GLU A 42 -19.13 4.05 30.15
C GLU A 42 -18.90 5.58 30.10
N GLU A 43 -19.64 6.36 30.89
CA GLU A 43 -19.66 7.84 30.78
C GLU A 43 -18.31 8.52 30.96
N GLU A 44 -17.42 8.00 31.80
CA GLU A 44 -16.07 8.55 31.94
C GLU A 44 -15.25 8.39 30.66
N TRP A 45 -15.32 7.21 30.03
CA TRP A 45 -14.68 6.94 28.75
C TRP A 45 -15.27 7.86 27.66
N LYS A 46 -16.61 7.97 27.57
CA LYS A 46 -17.26 8.84 26.58
C LYS A 46 -16.90 10.31 26.78
N LYS A 47 -16.87 10.79 28.03
CA LYS A 47 -16.45 12.15 28.37
C LYS A 47 -15.01 12.41 27.91
N ASN A 48 -14.09 11.49 28.18
CA ASN A 48 -12.72 11.61 27.72
C ASN A 48 -12.63 11.64 26.19
N THR A 49 -13.33 10.74 25.49
CA THR A 49 -13.36 10.67 24.02
C THR A 49 -13.91 11.96 23.39
N ARG A 50 -14.98 12.54 23.95
CA ARG A 50 -15.52 13.84 23.52
C ARG A 50 -14.52 14.98 23.66
N ASN A 51 -13.85 15.05 24.81
CA ASN A 51 -12.85 16.09 25.09
C ASN A 51 -11.67 15.97 24.13
N LEU A 52 -11.13 14.76 23.94
CA LEU A 52 -10.02 14.51 23.00
C LEU A 52 -10.39 14.93 21.58
N PHE A 53 -11.59 14.60 21.12
CA PHE A 53 -12.03 14.98 19.78
C PHE A 53 -12.20 16.50 19.63
N GLN A 54 -12.76 17.16 20.65
CA GLN A 54 -12.85 18.63 20.65
C GLN A 54 -11.48 19.28 20.63
N GLU A 55 -10.57 18.83 21.49
CA GLU A 55 -9.21 19.36 21.61
C GLU A 55 -8.43 19.17 20.31
N GLN A 56 -8.52 17.99 19.69
CA GLN A 56 -7.96 17.70 18.38
C GLN A 56 -8.43 18.71 17.32
N ILE A 57 -9.75 18.90 17.18
CA ILE A 57 -10.30 19.83 16.18
C ILE A 57 -9.84 21.26 16.47
N LEU A 58 -9.91 21.72 17.73
CA LEU A 58 -9.54 23.09 18.09
C LEU A 58 -8.05 23.37 17.92
N GLN A 59 -7.17 22.42 18.26
CA GLN A 59 -5.72 22.57 18.11
C GLN A 59 -5.32 22.59 16.63
N ASN A 60 -5.98 21.77 15.81
CA ASN A 60 -5.62 21.58 14.41
C ASN A 60 -6.49 22.40 13.42
N TYR A 61 -7.43 23.22 13.92
CA TYR A 61 -8.41 23.98 13.13
C TYR A 61 -7.79 24.86 12.04
N ASN A 62 -6.63 25.47 12.32
CA ASN A 62 -5.98 26.42 11.44
C ASN A 62 -5.10 25.77 10.35
N HIS A 63 -5.01 24.44 10.31
CA HIS A 63 -4.24 23.74 9.29
C HIS A 63 -5.06 23.61 8.00
N PRO A 64 -4.70 24.30 6.90
CA PRO A 64 -5.39 24.17 5.61
C PRO A 64 -5.27 22.76 5.01
N SER A 65 -4.25 21.99 5.42
CA SER A 65 -4.09 20.60 5.01
C SER A 65 -5.22 19.69 5.51
N VAL A 66 -5.80 19.95 6.68
CA VAL A 66 -6.83 19.07 7.24
C VAL A 66 -8.15 19.25 6.52
N LEU A 67 -8.69 18.16 5.98
CA LEU A 67 -10.00 18.15 5.31
C LEU A 67 -10.99 17.18 5.99
N PHE A 68 -10.49 16.20 6.74
CA PHE A 68 -11.31 15.16 7.37
C PHE A 68 -11.02 15.04 8.86
N TRP A 69 -12.09 15.07 9.66
CA TRP A 69 -12.08 14.70 11.08
C TRP A 69 -12.69 13.30 11.23
N SER A 70 -11.84 12.29 11.39
CA SER A 70 -12.30 10.91 11.56
C SER A 70 -12.68 10.62 13.00
N VAL A 71 -13.90 10.11 13.18
CA VAL A 71 -14.46 9.80 14.49
C VAL A 71 -14.00 8.44 15.02
N GLY A 72 -13.31 7.63 14.21
CA GLY A 72 -12.71 6.38 14.67
C GLY A 72 -12.43 5.33 13.59
N ASN A 73 -11.87 4.20 14.04
CA ASN A 73 -11.43 3.10 13.18
C ASN A 73 -11.78 1.73 13.78
N GLU A 74 -12.47 0.89 13.01
CA GLU A 74 -12.86 -0.47 13.44
C GLU A 74 -13.54 -0.52 14.82
N VAL A 75 -14.29 0.53 15.18
CA VAL A 75 -14.74 0.84 16.56
C VAL A 75 -15.50 -0.30 17.26
N TYR A 76 -16.14 -1.19 16.51
CA TYR A 76 -16.93 -2.30 17.04
C TYR A 76 -16.12 -3.59 17.29
N TRP A 77 -14.87 -3.65 16.81
CA TRP A 77 -14.10 -4.88 16.83
C TRP A 77 -13.45 -5.10 18.20
N LEU A 78 -13.61 -6.31 18.75
CA LEU A 78 -13.04 -6.77 20.04
C LEU A 78 -13.44 -5.81 21.16
N PRO A 79 -14.74 -5.77 21.54
CA PRO A 79 -15.18 -4.86 22.58
C PRO A 79 -14.49 -5.17 23.92
N ASP A 80 -13.90 -4.16 24.53
CA ASP A 80 -13.19 -4.24 25.82
C ASP A 80 -14.16 -4.13 27.01
N PHE A 81 -15.35 -3.57 26.77
CA PHE A 81 -16.35 -3.30 27.80
C PHE A 81 -17.56 -4.25 27.70
N PRO A 82 -18.16 -4.68 28.82
CA PRO A 82 -19.43 -5.42 28.81
C PRO A 82 -20.52 -4.62 28.07
N GLY A 83 -21.07 -5.19 26.99
CA GLY A 83 -22.05 -4.50 26.15
C GLY A 83 -21.48 -3.36 25.28
N GLY A 84 -20.15 -3.18 25.24
CA GLY A 84 -19.48 -2.18 24.42
C GLY A 84 -19.54 -2.47 22.91
N GLY A 85 -19.94 -3.68 22.53
CA GLY A 85 -20.22 -4.05 21.13
C GLY A 85 -21.65 -3.71 20.66
N ASP A 86 -22.47 -3.09 21.50
CA ASP A 86 -23.84 -2.71 21.16
C ASP A 86 -23.84 -1.64 20.06
N THR A 87 -24.26 -2.03 18.86
CA THR A 87 -24.29 -1.16 17.69
C THR A 87 -25.21 0.03 17.86
N THR A 88 -26.27 -0.06 18.67
CA THR A 88 -27.16 1.06 18.94
C THR A 88 -26.43 2.14 19.74
N LYS A 89 -25.67 1.74 20.76
CA LYS A 89 -24.86 2.66 21.58
C LYS A 89 -23.71 3.26 20.78
N ILE A 90 -23.02 2.45 19.99
CA ILE A 90 -21.92 2.91 19.12
C ILE A 90 -22.46 3.91 18.09
N SER A 91 -23.54 3.59 17.37
CA SER A 91 -24.13 4.50 16.38
C SER A 91 -24.59 5.82 17.02
N ALA A 92 -25.24 5.76 18.18
CA ALA A 92 -25.66 6.98 18.88
C ALA A 92 -24.46 7.88 19.22
N PHE A 93 -23.35 7.30 19.67
CA PHE A 93 -22.16 8.06 20.01
C PHE A 93 -21.38 8.55 18.78
N VAL A 94 -21.37 7.79 17.68
CA VAL A 94 -20.85 8.25 16.38
C VAL A 94 -21.62 9.48 15.89
N SER A 95 -22.96 9.45 15.94
CA SER A 95 -23.80 10.61 15.58
C SER A 95 -23.52 11.81 16.47
N GLU A 96 -23.35 11.60 17.78
CA GLU A 96 -23.01 12.67 18.73
C GLU A 96 -21.66 13.32 18.38
N LEU A 97 -20.62 12.53 18.08
CA LEU A 97 -19.32 13.04 17.68
C LEU A 97 -19.37 13.75 16.32
N HIS A 98 -20.15 13.23 15.36
CA HIS A 98 -20.39 13.89 14.08
C HIS A 98 -21.01 15.30 14.28
N GLU A 99 -22.07 15.40 15.08
CA GLU A 99 -22.71 16.68 15.41
C GLU A 99 -21.77 17.63 16.16
N GLN A 100 -20.94 17.10 17.08
CA GLN A 100 -19.93 17.86 17.79
C GLN A 100 -18.89 18.45 16.82
N ALA A 101 -18.37 17.65 15.89
CA ALA A 101 -17.40 18.11 14.89
C ALA A 101 -17.97 19.24 14.05
N HIS A 102 -19.18 19.09 13.50
CA HIS A 102 -19.83 20.12 12.70
C HIS A 102 -20.20 21.38 13.48
N ARG A 103 -20.43 21.27 14.80
CA ARG A 103 -20.64 22.44 15.67
C ARG A 103 -19.36 23.24 15.90
N VAL A 104 -18.23 22.56 16.03
CA VAL A 104 -16.92 23.18 16.29
C VAL A 104 -16.27 23.65 14.98
N ASP A 105 -16.41 22.88 13.90
CA ASP A 105 -15.86 23.14 12.59
C ASP A 105 -16.82 22.69 11.46
N PRO A 106 -17.72 23.59 11.00
CA PRO A 106 -18.71 23.26 9.96
C PRO A 106 -18.11 23.19 8.54
N TYR A 107 -16.80 23.42 8.36
CA TYR A 107 -16.18 23.53 7.04
C TYR A 107 -15.49 22.25 6.58
N ARG A 108 -15.32 21.27 7.47
CA ARG A 108 -14.61 20.01 7.20
C ARG A 108 -15.54 18.82 7.31
N LEU A 109 -15.13 17.72 6.68
CA LEU A 109 -15.94 16.51 6.61
C LEU A 109 -15.63 15.59 7.77
N THR A 110 -16.65 14.96 8.33
CA THR A 110 -16.45 13.85 9.26
C THR A 110 -16.27 12.55 8.49
N ALA A 111 -15.44 11.65 9.02
CA ALA A 111 -15.23 10.36 8.40
C ALA A 111 -15.18 9.22 9.41
N ILE A 112 -15.35 7.99 8.94
CA ILE A 112 -15.12 6.79 9.76
C ILE A 112 -14.64 5.64 8.87
N ARG A 113 -13.74 4.82 9.41
CA ARG A 113 -13.27 3.62 8.73
C ARG A 113 -13.81 2.35 9.37
N LYS A 114 -14.33 1.45 8.52
CA LYS A 114 -14.78 0.10 8.83
C LYS A 114 -15.67 0.08 10.08
N TYR A 115 -16.78 0.80 9.99
CA TYR A 115 -17.96 0.64 10.84
C TYR A 115 -19.21 0.83 9.97
N TYR A 116 -19.69 -0.25 9.38
CA TYR A 116 -20.71 -0.21 8.32
C TYR A 116 -22.03 0.41 8.77
N ALA A 117 -22.45 0.20 10.02
CA ALA A 117 -23.65 0.83 10.58
C ALA A 117 -23.51 2.36 10.73
N GLY A 118 -22.28 2.89 10.75
CA GLY A 118 -21.98 4.32 10.79
C GLY A 118 -21.80 4.96 9.41
N ALA A 119 -21.88 4.21 8.31
CA ALA A 119 -21.59 4.73 6.98
C ALA A 119 -22.51 5.90 6.56
N SER A 120 -23.77 5.91 7.03
CA SER A 120 -24.71 7.01 6.80
C SER A 120 -24.76 8.04 7.93
N LEU A 121 -23.93 7.89 8.97
CA LEU A 121 -23.89 8.78 10.12
C LEU A 121 -22.80 9.85 10.02
N VAL A 122 -21.83 9.65 9.12
CA VAL A 122 -20.72 10.58 8.84
C VAL A 122 -20.76 11.03 7.39
N ASP A 123 -19.97 12.05 7.06
CA ASP A 123 -19.95 12.61 5.70
C ASP A 123 -19.24 11.71 4.70
N VAL A 124 -18.19 10.99 5.13
CA VAL A 124 -17.35 10.16 4.26
C VAL A 124 -17.10 8.81 4.91
N PHE A 125 -17.28 7.74 4.15
CA PHE A 125 -17.10 6.39 4.65
C PHE A 125 -15.94 5.68 3.96
N SER A 126 -15.14 4.96 4.74
CA SER A 126 -14.15 4.02 4.23
C SER A 126 -14.50 2.57 4.62
N PRO A 127 -14.82 1.69 3.65
CA PRO A 127 -14.92 0.26 3.89
C PRO A 127 -13.52 -0.37 4.10
N SER A 128 -13.49 -1.68 4.35
CA SER A 128 -12.26 -2.47 4.43
C SER A 128 -12.07 -3.27 3.15
N ILE A 129 -11.16 -2.85 2.26
CA ILE A 129 -10.84 -3.55 1.01
C ILE A 129 -9.34 -3.90 0.99
N TRP A 130 -9.03 -5.18 1.20
CA TRP A 130 -7.65 -5.69 1.23
C TRP A 130 -7.46 -6.79 0.19
N SER A 131 -7.86 -6.50 -1.05
CA SER A 131 -7.76 -7.41 -2.20
C SER A 131 -6.33 -7.89 -2.39
N GLY A 132 -6.10 -9.20 -2.34
CA GLY A 132 -4.74 -9.75 -2.45
C GLY A 132 -3.93 -9.76 -1.16
N TRP A 133 -4.54 -9.44 -0.01
CA TRP A 133 -3.84 -9.60 1.27
C TRP A 133 -4.65 -10.38 2.28
N TYR A 134 -5.68 -9.74 2.85
CA TYR A 134 -6.58 -10.40 3.81
C TYR A 134 -7.73 -11.15 3.15
N ALA A 135 -8.01 -10.88 1.88
CA ALA A 135 -9.06 -11.58 1.14
C ALA A 135 -8.80 -11.59 -0.37
N GLY A 136 -8.99 -12.76 -1.00
CA GLY A 136 -8.96 -12.91 -2.44
C GLY A 136 -7.62 -12.52 -3.06
N VAL A 137 -7.66 -12.12 -4.33
CA VAL A 137 -6.49 -11.75 -5.13
C VAL A 137 -6.48 -10.26 -5.42
N TYR A 138 -5.30 -9.67 -5.68
CA TYR A 138 -5.19 -8.22 -5.90
C TYR A 138 -5.98 -7.75 -7.13
N THR A 139 -6.20 -8.65 -8.10
CA THR A 139 -6.98 -8.36 -9.31
C THR A 139 -8.47 -8.07 -9.03
N ASN A 140 -8.98 -8.46 -7.86
CA ASN A 140 -10.35 -8.19 -7.44
C ASN A 140 -10.59 -6.73 -7.02
N TYR A 141 -9.54 -5.90 -6.94
CA TYR A 141 -9.65 -4.53 -6.38
C TYR A 141 -10.67 -3.66 -7.13
N GLN A 142 -10.67 -3.66 -8.46
CA GLN A 142 -11.63 -2.89 -9.26
C GLN A 142 -13.07 -3.30 -8.98
N GLN A 143 -13.35 -4.61 -8.97
CA GLN A 143 -14.69 -5.13 -8.69
C GLN A 143 -15.14 -4.79 -7.25
N ALA A 144 -14.21 -4.80 -6.29
CA ALA A 144 -14.50 -4.36 -4.93
C ALA A 144 -14.90 -2.89 -4.89
N LEU A 145 -14.15 -2.00 -5.54
CA LEU A 145 -14.48 -0.57 -5.63
C LEU A 145 -15.87 -0.35 -6.26
N GLU A 146 -16.17 -1.03 -7.37
CA GLU A 146 -17.48 -0.94 -8.05
C GLU A 146 -18.65 -1.39 -7.16
N ARG A 147 -18.42 -2.42 -6.33
CA ARG A 147 -19.42 -2.90 -5.36
C ARG A 147 -19.66 -1.87 -4.26
N GLU A 148 -18.59 -1.33 -3.67
CA GLU A 148 -18.71 -0.38 -2.55
C GLU A 148 -19.28 0.98 -3.01
N ARG A 149 -18.94 1.45 -4.23
CA ARG A 149 -19.49 2.70 -4.79
C ARG A 149 -21.02 2.68 -4.89
N LYS A 150 -21.62 1.52 -5.13
CA LYS A 150 -23.09 1.38 -5.20
C LYS A 150 -23.75 1.54 -3.83
N GLN A 151 -23.00 1.33 -2.74
CA GLN A 151 -23.51 1.37 -1.37
C GLN A 151 -23.24 2.72 -0.69
N TYR A 152 -22.13 3.37 -1.00
CA TYR A 152 -21.69 4.59 -0.33
C TYR A 152 -21.53 5.74 -1.31
N SER A 153 -22.27 6.82 -1.08
CA SER A 153 -22.29 8.01 -1.94
C SER A 153 -20.99 8.81 -1.91
N ARG A 154 -20.32 8.85 -0.75
CA ARG A 154 -19.03 9.51 -0.53
C ARG A 154 -18.01 8.49 -0.04
N LEU A 155 -17.42 7.79 -0.99
CA LEU A 155 -16.46 6.71 -0.77
C LEU A 155 -15.02 7.24 -0.85
N LEU A 156 -14.25 6.98 0.20
CA LEU A 156 -12.79 6.98 0.16
C LEU A 156 -12.28 5.60 0.58
N HIS A 157 -11.12 5.18 0.09
CA HIS A 157 -10.55 3.89 0.49
C HIS A 157 -9.31 4.05 1.36
N MET A 158 -9.49 4.00 2.67
CA MET A 158 -8.41 4.08 3.64
C MET A 158 -7.95 2.67 4.04
N GLU A 159 -6.65 2.44 3.90
CA GLU A 159 -5.92 1.19 4.13
C GLU A 159 -6.15 0.07 3.11
N TYR A 160 -5.10 -0.17 2.32
CA TYR A 160 -4.87 -1.37 1.52
C TYR A 160 -3.40 -1.79 1.59
N GLY A 161 -3.01 -2.77 0.78
CA GLY A 161 -1.64 -3.25 0.67
C GLY A 161 -1.37 -4.55 1.39
N GLY A 162 -0.13 -4.75 1.83
CA GLY A 162 0.33 -6.03 2.34
C GLY A 162 1.76 -5.96 2.84
N SER A 163 2.17 -6.98 3.60
CA SER A 163 3.50 -7.00 4.22
C SER A 163 4.53 -7.49 3.21
N SER A 164 5.69 -6.86 3.19
CA SER A 164 6.88 -7.38 2.51
C SER A 164 8.10 -7.31 3.42
N HIS A 165 8.89 -8.37 3.41
CA HIS A 165 10.16 -8.42 4.11
C HIS A 165 11.24 -7.87 3.17
N LEU A 166 11.84 -6.74 3.54
CA LEU A 166 12.91 -6.10 2.74
C LEU A 166 14.01 -7.11 2.41
N GLY A 167 14.34 -7.24 1.13
CA GLY A 167 15.34 -8.18 0.61
C GLY A 167 14.83 -9.61 0.40
N ARG A 168 13.56 -9.91 0.65
CA ARG A 168 12.98 -11.23 0.37
C ARG A 168 12.32 -11.24 -0.99
N HIS A 169 12.79 -12.12 -1.86
CA HIS A 169 12.31 -12.27 -3.23
C HIS A 169 12.16 -13.75 -3.58
N THR A 170 11.40 -14.02 -4.63
CA THR A 170 11.23 -15.37 -5.17
C THR A 170 11.07 -15.33 -6.68
N GLU A 171 11.57 -16.35 -7.38
CA GLU A 171 11.36 -16.50 -8.83
C GLU A 171 9.93 -16.93 -9.17
N ASN A 172 9.14 -17.36 -8.17
CA ASN A 172 7.77 -17.85 -8.35
C ASN A 172 6.81 -17.14 -7.39
N PRO A 173 6.60 -15.83 -7.53
CA PRO A 173 5.67 -15.11 -6.67
C PRO A 173 4.25 -15.60 -6.92
N VAL A 174 3.38 -15.44 -5.92
CA VAL A 174 1.94 -15.66 -6.10
C VAL A 174 1.40 -14.64 -7.08
N THR A 175 0.72 -15.09 -8.13
CA THR A 175 0.22 -14.20 -9.18
C THR A 175 -1.16 -13.62 -8.85
N GLY A 176 -1.64 -12.69 -9.68
CA GLY A 176 -2.98 -12.10 -9.58
C GLY A 176 -4.14 -13.07 -9.78
N SER A 177 -3.86 -14.32 -10.12
CA SER A 177 -4.83 -15.43 -10.15
C SER A 177 -4.90 -16.22 -8.83
N GLY A 178 -4.03 -15.90 -7.85
CA GLY A 178 -3.92 -16.64 -6.60
C GLY A 178 -3.18 -17.98 -6.74
N LEU A 179 -2.52 -18.19 -7.88
CA LEU A 179 -1.74 -19.37 -8.22
C LEU A 179 -0.25 -19.03 -8.23
N LEU A 180 0.57 -20.01 -7.84
CA LEU A 180 2.01 -20.02 -8.10
C LEU A 180 2.22 -20.39 -9.57
N ASP A 181 3.20 -19.77 -10.24
CA ASP A 181 3.55 -20.13 -11.63
C ASP A 181 4.05 -21.59 -11.68
N GLU A 182 3.48 -22.38 -12.57
CA GLU A 182 3.62 -23.84 -12.65
C GLU A 182 4.99 -24.31 -13.20
N ASN A 183 5.88 -23.38 -13.58
CA ASN A 183 6.99 -23.70 -14.48
C ASN A 183 8.42 -23.65 -13.90
N ASP A 184 8.61 -23.52 -12.59
CA ASP A 184 9.96 -23.59 -12.01
C ASP A 184 10.30 -24.98 -11.50
N TRP A 185 11.57 -25.18 -11.13
CA TRP A 185 12.14 -26.37 -10.49
C TRP A 185 11.36 -26.93 -9.28
N ALA A 186 10.25 -26.31 -8.88
CA ALA A 186 9.26 -26.86 -7.99
C ALA A 186 8.75 -28.22 -8.50
N GLU A 187 8.75 -29.23 -7.61
CA GLU A 187 8.03 -30.47 -7.88
C GLU A 187 6.54 -30.17 -8.05
N VAL A 188 5.94 -30.76 -9.08
CA VAL A 188 4.50 -30.78 -9.34
C VAL A 188 3.78 -31.36 -8.13
N ALA A 189 3.24 -30.53 -7.24
CA ALA A 189 2.21 -30.94 -6.28
C ALA A 189 1.57 -29.73 -5.60
N ASN A 190 0.27 -29.54 -5.88
CA ASN A 190 -0.69 -28.64 -5.24
C ASN A 190 -0.68 -27.19 -5.77
N GLN A 191 -1.60 -26.93 -6.71
CA GLN A 191 -2.20 -25.61 -6.87
C GLN A 191 -2.85 -25.22 -5.52
N VAL A 192 -2.10 -24.55 -4.66
CA VAL A 192 -2.66 -23.95 -3.46
C VAL A 192 -3.39 -22.69 -3.92
N ASN A 193 -4.72 -22.75 -3.93
CA ASN A 193 -5.54 -21.57 -4.14
C ASN A 193 -5.42 -20.69 -2.89
N ILE A 194 -4.44 -19.77 -2.89
CA ILE A 194 -4.16 -18.95 -1.71
C ILE A 194 -5.30 -17.96 -1.54
N LYS A 195 -6.12 -18.19 -0.51
CA LYS A 195 -7.28 -17.34 -0.21
C LYS A 195 -6.91 -16.14 0.65
N ASN A 196 -5.79 -16.23 1.39
CA ASN A 196 -5.31 -15.23 2.32
C ASN A 196 -3.76 -15.21 2.34
N ILE A 197 -3.20 -14.29 1.56
CA ILE A 197 -1.75 -14.12 1.41
C ILE A 197 -1.10 -13.69 2.74
N ALA A 198 -1.84 -13.00 3.61
CA ALA A 198 -1.30 -12.61 4.91
C ALA A 198 -0.92 -13.80 5.80
N HIS A 199 -1.58 -14.95 5.64
CA HIS A 199 -1.30 -16.18 6.37
C HIS A 199 -0.49 -17.21 5.58
N GLU A 200 -0.73 -17.32 4.27
CA GLU A 200 -0.19 -18.39 3.43
C GLU A 200 0.93 -17.92 2.48
N GLY A 201 1.14 -16.61 2.36
CA GLY A 201 2.17 -16.02 1.51
C GLY A 201 3.55 -15.97 2.17
N ASP A 202 4.58 -15.80 1.34
CA ASP A 202 5.99 -15.74 1.73
C ASP A 202 6.48 -14.32 2.12
N TRP A 203 5.64 -13.31 1.89
CA TRP A 203 5.89 -11.88 2.17
C TRP A 203 7.10 -11.35 1.39
N THR A 204 7.19 -11.75 0.12
CA THR A 204 8.19 -11.28 -0.84
C THR A 204 7.90 -9.85 -1.30
N GLU A 205 8.96 -9.12 -1.67
CA GLU A 205 8.83 -7.77 -2.22
C GLU A 205 8.19 -7.80 -3.60
N ASN A 206 8.59 -8.72 -4.47
CA ASN A 206 8.03 -8.80 -5.83
C ASN A 206 6.52 -9.15 -5.84
N TYR A 207 5.99 -9.85 -4.83
CA TYR A 207 4.54 -9.97 -4.65
C TYR A 207 3.87 -8.61 -4.37
N ILE A 208 4.44 -7.84 -3.43
CA ILE A 208 3.81 -6.58 -3.03
C ILE A 208 3.95 -5.51 -4.12
N VAL A 209 5.02 -5.56 -4.91
CA VAL A 209 5.20 -4.72 -6.10
C VAL A 209 4.04 -4.94 -7.08
N ASP A 210 3.75 -6.19 -7.45
CA ASP A 210 2.62 -6.52 -8.32
C ASP A 210 1.28 -6.06 -7.74
N LEU A 211 1.07 -6.29 -6.44
CA LEU A 211 -0.14 -5.86 -5.75
C LEU A 211 -0.31 -4.34 -5.86
N PHE A 212 0.74 -3.56 -5.58
CA PHE A 212 0.67 -2.10 -5.63
C PHE A 212 0.54 -1.56 -7.04
N ASP A 213 1.27 -2.12 -8.00
CA ASP A 213 1.17 -1.73 -9.41
C ASP A 213 -0.26 -1.98 -9.91
N TRP A 214 -0.87 -3.11 -9.56
CA TRP A 214 -2.26 -3.37 -9.89
C TRP A 214 -3.23 -2.36 -9.24
N HIS A 215 -3.06 -2.07 -7.94
CA HIS A 215 -3.93 -1.13 -7.24
C HIS A 215 -3.82 0.29 -7.81
N LEU A 216 -2.60 0.73 -8.15
CA LEU A 216 -2.34 2.03 -8.75
C LEU A 216 -2.86 2.11 -10.18
N LYS A 217 -2.64 1.07 -11.00
CA LYS A 217 -3.31 0.94 -12.30
C LYS A 217 -4.80 1.19 -12.16
N VAL A 218 -5.48 0.51 -11.23
CA VAL A 218 -6.93 0.67 -11.05
C VAL A 218 -7.26 2.08 -10.56
N SER A 219 -6.60 2.60 -9.52
CA SER A 219 -6.97 3.91 -8.96
C SER A 219 -6.73 5.06 -9.94
N GLU A 220 -5.60 5.04 -10.65
CA GLU A 220 -5.23 6.10 -11.60
C GLU A 220 -5.95 6.00 -12.96
N THR A 221 -6.69 4.92 -13.21
CA THR A 221 -7.52 4.77 -14.42
C THR A 221 -9.02 4.71 -14.12
N THR A 222 -9.42 5.02 -12.88
CA THR A 222 -10.81 5.05 -12.45
C THR A 222 -11.27 6.49 -12.19
N ASP A 223 -11.79 7.16 -13.24
CA ASP A 223 -12.14 8.59 -13.24
C ASP A 223 -13.07 9.05 -12.10
N TRP A 224 -13.92 8.16 -11.58
CA TRP A 224 -14.89 8.50 -10.55
C TRP A 224 -14.36 8.32 -9.13
N PHE A 225 -13.20 7.68 -8.97
CA PHE A 225 -12.69 7.29 -7.67
C PHE A 225 -11.97 8.46 -7.00
N ALA A 226 -12.47 8.89 -5.84
CA ALA A 226 -11.97 10.08 -5.17
C ALA A 226 -10.55 9.91 -4.57
N GLY A 227 -10.16 8.68 -4.24
CA GLY A 227 -8.80 8.38 -3.77
C GLY A 227 -8.72 7.28 -2.72
N ASN A 228 -7.48 6.87 -2.45
CA ASN A 228 -7.13 5.87 -1.45
C ASN A 228 -5.94 6.31 -0.59
N ALA A 229 -5.65 5.55 0.46
CA ALA A 229 -4.41 5.68 1.22
C ALA A 229 -3.84 4.32 1.59
N GLN A 230 -2.63 4.05 1.11
CA GLN A 230 -1.88 2.83 1.39
C GLN A 230 -1.54 2.74 2.88
N TRP A 231 -1.77 1.57 3.49
CA TRP A 231 -1.35 1.29 4.87
C TRP A 231 -0.10 0.40 4.87
N ALA A 232 1.10 0.93 5.10
CA ALA A 232 1.43 2.30 5.51
C ALA A 232 2.66 2.82 4.77
N PHE A 233 3.03 4.09 4.99
CA PHE A 233 4.24 4.63 4.37
C PHE A 233 5.52 3.95 4.88
N LYS A 234 5.61 3.70 6.19
CA LYS A 234 6.80 3.15 6.84
C LYS A 234 6.46 1.98 7.76
N ASP A 235 7.34 0.98 7.83
CA ASP A 235 7.22 -0.10 8.81
C ASP A 235 7.20 0.46 10.23
N PHE A 236 6.37 -0.10 11.10
CA PHE A 236 6.15 0.42 12.44
C PHE A 236 5.93 -0.67 13.49
N GLY A 237 6.20 -0.35 14.75
CA GLY A 237 6.07 -1.29 15.86
C GLY A 237 4.62 -1.61 16.18
N THR A 238 4.33 -2.87 16.51
CA THR A 238 3.02 -3.31 16.99
C THR A 238 3.17 -4.46 18.00
N PRO A 239 2.48 -4.41 19.15
CA PRO A 239 2.55 -5.48 20.14
C PRO A 239 1.84 -6.77 19.68
N LEU A 240 1.00 -6.69 18.64
CA LEU A 240 0.09 -7.77 18.23
C LEU A 240 0.72 -8.83 17.34
N ARG A 241 2.01 -8.69 16.98
CA ARG A 241 2.65 -9.53 15.95
C ARG A 241 4.01 -10.07 16.38
N PRO A 242 4.07 -10.86 17.46
CA PRO A 242 5.34 -11.43 17.95
C PRO A 242 6.04 -12.32 16.92
N GLU A 243 5.29 -12.95 16.02
CA GLU A 243 5.78 -13.97 15.08
C GLU A 243 5.97 -13.45 13.65
N ASN A 244 5.86 -12.14 13.42
CA ASN A 244 6.20 -11.57 12.12
C ASN A 244 7.68 -11.82 11.77
N ALA A 245 8.01 -11.83 10.48
CA ALA A 245 9.39 -12.03 10.00
C ALA A 245 10.39 -11.07 10.65
N ILE A 246 9.97 -9.84 10.95
CA ILE A 246 10.58 -9.02 12.00
C ILE A 246 9.60 -8.98 13.20
N PRO A 247 9.95 -9.60 14.34
CA PRO A 247 9.07 -9.64 15.51
C PRO A 247 8.59 -8.26 15.93
N TYR A 248 7.29 -8.16 16.23
CA TYR A 248 6.61 -6.94 16.69
C TYR A 248 6.66 -5.76 15.71
N VAL A 249 6.88 -6.00 14.41
CA VAL A 249 6.87 -4.95 13.38
C VAL A 249 5.80 -5.27 12.34
N ASN A 250 4.92 -4.29 12.08
CA ASN A 250 4.06 -4.33 10.90
C ASN A 250 4.89 -3.93 9.68
N GLN A 251 5.09 -4.88 8.75
CA GLN A 251 5.99 -4.75 7.62
C GLN A 251 5.31 -4.31 6.31
N LYS A 252 4.21 -3.55 6.41
CA LYS A 252 3.43 -3.05 5.24
C LYS A 252 3.94 -1.71 4.70
N GLY A 253 5.05 -1.22 5.22
CA GLY A 253 5.67 0.02 4.81
C GLY A 253 6.16 -0.04 3.36
N LEU A 254 6.07 1.09 2.67
CA LEU A 254 6.82 1.36 1.44
C LEU A 254 8.31 1.61 1.73
N ALA A 255 8.65 1.92 2.98
CA ALA A 255 9.99 1.94 3.51
C ALA A 255 10.09 1.04 4.77
N ASN A 256 11.27 0.52 5.05
CA ASN A 256 11.54 -0.13 6.33
C ASN A 256 11.47 0.89 7.50
N ARG A 257 11.65 0.45 8.73
CA ARG A 257 11.44 1.32 9.91
C ARG A 257 12.43 2.49 10.01
N ASP A 258 13.66 2.33 9.51
CA ASP A 258 14.67 3.40 9.48
C ASP A 258 14.44 4.42 8.36
N GLY A 259 13.61 4.08 7.38
CA GLY A 259 13.26 4.96 6.26
C GLY A 259 13.89 4.55 4.93
N THR A 260 14.67 3.47 4.88
CA THR A 260 15.18 2.89 3.64
C THR A 260 14.00 2.45 2.75
N PRO A 261 13.86 3.00 1.53
CA PRO A 261 12.82 2.61 0.60
C PRO A 261 12.88 1.12 0.23
N LYS A 262 11.72 0.48 0.15
CA LYS A 262 11.49 -0.84 -0.44
C LYS A 262 11.23 -0.71 -1.94
N ASP A 263 11.21 -1.82 -2.68
CA ASP A 263 10.83 -1.80 -4.12
C ASP A 263 9.47 -1.14 -4.34
N ALA A 264 8.53 -1.43 -3.43
CA ALA A 264 7.19 -0.86 -3.41
C ALA A 264 7.16 0.67 -3.49
N TYR A 265 8.12 1.38 -2.87
CA TYR A 265 8.19 2.84 -2.92
C TYR A 265 8.29 3.37 -4.35
N TYR A 266 9.10 2.70 -5.18
CA TYR A 266 9.36 3.11 -6.55
C TYR A 266 8.16 2.83 -7.47
N VAL A 267 7.31 1.87 -7.13
CA VAL A 267 6.01 1.68 -7.78
C VAL A 267 5.18 2.96 -7.63
N PHE A 268 4.94 3.43 -6.40
CA PHE A 268 4.19 4.67 -6.16
C PHE A 268 4.85 5.88 -6.81
N LYS A 269 6.18 6.00 -6.70
CA LYS A 269 6.93 7.08 -7.34
C LYS A 269 6.71 7.11 -8.87
N SER A 270 6.59 5.95 -9.52
CA SER A 270 6.42 5.85 -10.99
C SER A 270 5.05 6.31 -11.49
N TYR A 271 4.06 6.31 -10.61
CA TYR A 271 2.72 6.82 -10.90
C TYR A 271 2.58 8.30 -10.52
N TRP A 272 3.17 8.73 -9.40
CA TRP A 272 2.80 10.00 -8.76
C TRP A 272 3.87 11.10 -8.80
N SER A 273 5.14 10.76 -8.99
CA SER A 273 6.21 11.78 -8.93
C SER A 273 6.29 12.55 -10.25
N ASP A 274 6.48 13.86 -10.16
CA ASP A 274 6.83 14.72 -11.30
C ASP A 274 8.34 14.75 -11.57
N VAL A 275 9.17 14.22 -10.66
CA VAL A 275 10.63 14.21 -10.82
C VAL A 275 11.02 13.01 -11.69
N PRO A 276 11.61 13.21 -12.89
CA PRO A 276 11.97 12.11 -13.77
C PRO A 276 12.90 11.11 -13.09
N PHE A 277 12.56 9.83 -13.16
CA PHE A 277 13.39 8.75 -12.65
C PHE A 277 13.11 7.44 -13.39
N THR A 278 14.01 6.48 -13.22
CA THR A 278 13.82 5.08 -13.62
C THR A 278 14.39 4.19 -12.53
N TYR A 279 13.78 3.02 -12.32
CA TYR A 279 14.14 2.06 -11.28
C TYR A 279 13.97 0.64 -11.81
N ILE A 280 15.06 -0.09 -11.97
CA ILE A 280 15.05 -1.53 -12.24
C ILE A 280 14.55 -2.21 -10.96
N GLU A 281 13.50 -3.02 -11.06
CA GLU A 281 12.93 -3.70 -9.88
C GLU A 281 13.98 -4.58 -9.15
N SER A 282 13.88 -4.65 -7.82
CA SER A 282 14.62 -5.58 -6.96
C SER A 282 16.11 -5.29 -6.78
N HIS A 283 16.48 -4.06 -6.43
CA HIS A 283 17.86 -3.70 -6.06
C HIS A 283 18.42 -4.52 -4.88
N THR A 284 17.54 -5.06 -4.03
CA THR A 284 17.93 -5.92 -2.91
C THR A 284 18.04 -7.41 -3.31
N TRP A 285 17.77 -7.77 -4.57
CA TRP A 285 17.84 -9.13 -5.09
C TRP A 285 19.06 -9.35 -5.99
N THR A 286 20.24 -9.29 -5.39
CA THR A 286 21.51 -9.38 -6.13
C THR A 286 21.92 -10.80 -6.51
N GLU A 287 21.31 -11.82 -5.89
CA GLU A 287 21.61 -13.24 -6.10
C GLU A 287 20.34 -13.98 -6.55
N ARG A 288 20.32 -14.40 -7.82
CA ARG A 288 19.18 -15.06 -8.47
C ARG A 288 19.56 -16.45 -8.95
N SER A 289 18.56 -17.30 -9.14
CA SER A 289 18.79 -18.65 -9.67
C SER A 289 17.64 -19.14 -10.51
N GLY A 290 17.90 -20.02 -11.46
CA GLY A 290 16.86 -20.59 -12.32
C GLY A 290 17.45 -21.39 -13.47
N PRO A 291 16.62 -22.05 -14.29
CA PRO A 291 17.14 -22.89 -15.35
C PRO A 291 17.86 -22.09 -16.42
N GLU A 292 18.88 -22.70 -17.02
CA GLU A 292 19.50 -22.18 -18.24
C GLU A 292 18.45 -22.10 -19.37
N ASN A 293 18.54 -21.08 -20.21
CA ASN A 293 17.61 -20.83 -21.33
C ASN A 293 16.15 -20.57 -20.91
N LYS A 294 15.90 -20.22 -19.64
CA LYS A 294 14.59 -19.72 -19.21
C LYS A 294 14.65 -18.21 -19.02
N SER A 295 13.90 -17.50 -19.85
CA SER A 295 13.69 -16.06 -19.69
C SER A 295 12.97 -15.75 -18.38
N ARG A 296 13.36 -14.64 -17.75
CA ARG A 296 12.70 -14.05 -16.57
C ARG A 296 12.21 -12.66 -16.93
N GLN A 297 10.95 -12.38 -16.61
CA GLN A 297 10.44 -11.01 -16.77
C GLN A 297 11.12 -10.09 -15.76
N LEU A 298 11.59 -8.94 -16.24
CA LEU A 298 12.14 -7.84 -15.46
C LEU A 298 11.30 -6.60 -15.72
N CYS A 299 10.77 -6.01 -14.65
CA CYS A 299 10.05 -4.75 -14.71
C CYS A 299 10.98 -3.58 -14.40
N VAL A 300 10.68 -2.42 -15.01
CA VAL A 300 11.32 -1.14 -14.70
C VAL A 300 10.22 -0.15 -14.34
N PHE A 301 10.24 0.37 -13.11
CA PHE A 301 9.31 1.39 -12.66
C PHE A 301 9.86 2.78 -12.98
N SER A 302 9.15 3.51 -13.84
CA SER A 302 9.57 4.83 -14.31
C SER A 302 8.37 5.73 -14.62
N ASN A 303 8.57 7.04 -14.47
CA ASN A 303 7.66 8.09 -14.95
C ASN A 303 8.16 8.77 -16.25
N CYS A 304 9.20 8.22 -16.89
CA CYS A 304 9.67 8.67 -18.20
C CYS A 304 8.68 8.24 -19.31
N ASP A 305 8.71 8.91 -20.47
CA ASP A 305 7.84 8.59 -21.62
C ASP A 305 8.20 7.23 -22.21
N GLU A 306 9.50 6.98 -22.32
CA GLU A 306 10.06 5.74 -22.87
C GLU A 306 11.26 5.31 -22.02
N VAL A 307 11.50 4.01 -21.93
CA VAL A 307 12.67 3.42 -21.27
C VAL A 307 13.32 2.42 -22.23
N GLU A 308 14.64 2.46 -22.32
CA GLU A 308 15.43 1.43 -22.98
C GLU A 308 16.22 0.64 -21.94
N LEU A 309 16.14 -0.68 -22.03
CA LEU A 309 16.89 -1.59 -21.18
C LEU A 309 18.09 -2.15 -21.93
N PHE A 310 19.22 -2.25 -21.26
CA PHE A 310 20.43 -2.90 -21.77
C PHE A 310 20.80 -4.08 -20.88
N HIS A 311 21.14 -5.21 -21.49
CA HIS A 311 21.69 -6.39 -20.82
C HIS A 311 23.10 -6.66 -21.36
N GLN A 312 24.12 -6.60 -20.50
CA GLN A 312 25.52 -6.73 -20.90
C GLN A 312 25.94 -5.75 -22.01
N GLY A 313 25.44 -4.51 -21.94
CA GLY A 313 25.71 -3.47 -22.94
C GLY A 313 24.96 -3.63 -24.27
N VAL A 314 24.14 -4.68 -24.43
CA VAL A 314 23.29 -4.89 -25.62
C VAL A 314 21.90 -4.36 -25.32
N SER A 315 21.35 -3.52 -26.21
CA SER A 315 19.99 -3.02 -26.10
C SER A 315 18.97 -4.17 -26.22
N MET A 316 18.02 -4.20 -25.29
CA MET A 316 16.84 -5.06 -25.29
C MET A 316 15.62 -4.36 -25.92
N GLY A 317 15.83 -3.18 -26.52
CA GLY A 317 14.81 -2.36 -27.16
C GLY A 317 14.14 -1.36 -26.20
N THR A 318 13.68 -0.26 -26.79
CA THR A 318 12.92 0.79 -26.12
C THR A 318 11.45 0.41 -25.98
N ARG A 319 10.84 0.72 -24.83
CA ARG A 319 9.41 0.58 -24.58
C ARG A 319 8.82 1.89 -24.13
N LYS A 320 7.59 2.16 -24.57
CA LYS A 320 6.82 3.32 -24.14
C LYS A 320 6.07 3.01 -22.86
N ARG A 321 6.01 3.99 -21.96
CA ARG A 321 5.14 3.96 -20.79
C ARG A 321 3.69 4.09 -21.23
N ILE A 322 2.85 3.13 -20.87
CA ILE A 322 1.42 3.12 -21.16
C ILE A 322 0.68 2.95 -19.84
N LEU A 323 0.05 4.03 -19.37
CA LEU A 323 -0.68 4.03 -18.10
C LEU A 323 -1.75 2.93 -18.09
N GLY A 324 -1.67 2.03 -17.10
CA GLY A 324 -2.60 0.92 -16.91
C GLY A 324 -2.28 -0.36 -17.70
N ASP A 325 -1.21 -0.38 -18.50
CA ASP A 325 -0.68 -1.62 -19.10
C ASP A 325 0.17 -2.38 -18.07
N PHE A 326 -0.47 -3.30 -17.36
CA PHE A 326 0.16 -4.07 -16.29
C PHE A 326 1.00 -5.24 -16.84
N PRO A 327 2.17 -5.56 -16.24
CA PRO A 327 2.83 -4.80 -15.17
C PRO A 327 3.71 -3.66 -15.68
N ALA A 328 4.06 -2.76 -14.75
CA ALA A 328 5.00 -1.66 -14.88
C ALA A 328 4.68 -0.67 -16.01
N ASN A 329 3.40 -0.40 -16.27
CA ASN A 329 2.96 0.49 -17.36
C ASN A 329 3.64 0.16 -18.71
N ASN A 330 3.69 -1.12 -19.10
CA ASN A 330 4.36 -1.66 -20.28
C ASN A 330 5.90 -1.71 -20.24
N LEU A 331 6.55 -1.25 -19.18
CA LEU A 331 8.01 -1.22 -19.07
C LEU A 331 8.56 -2.53 -18.50
N ARG A 332 8.48 -3.61 -19.29
CA ARG A 332 8.90 -4.97 -18.92
C ARG A 332 9.63 -5.68 -20.06
N TRP A 333 10.65 -6.46 -19.73
CA TRP A 333 11.44 -7.22 -20.70
C TRP A 333 11.68 -8.65 -20.21
N ASP A 334 11.76 -9.58 -21.16
CA ASP A 334 12.16 -10.96 -20.87
C ASP A 334 13.68 -11.05 -20.98
N ILE A 335 14.33 -11.44 -19.87
CA ILE A 335 15.79 -11.50 -19.73
C ILE A 335 16.23 -12.96 -19.64
N GLU A 336 17.07 -13.37 -20.58
CA GLU A 336 17.82 -14.62 -20.47
C GLU A 336 19.10 -14.36 -19.68
N PHE A 337 19.04 -14.55 -18.36
CA PHE A 337 20.21 -14.41 -17.50
C PHE A 337 21.30 -15.41 -17.87
N ARG A 338 22.56 -14.96 -17.85
CA ARG A 338 23.75 -15.78 -18.04
C ARG A 338 24.27 -16.25 -16.69
N GLU A 339 24.87 -17.44 -16.62
CA GLU A 339 25.62 -17.86 -15.42
C GLU A 339 26.67 -16.78 -15.07
N GLY A 340 26.73 -16.37 -13.80
CA GLY A 340 27.63 -15.32 -13.34
C GLY A 340 26.96 -13.95 -13.23
N VAL A 341 27.78 -12.90 -13.32
CA VAL A 341 27.32 -11.51 -13.15
C VAL A 341 26.64 -11.01 -14.42
N ASN A 342 25.42 -10.49 -14.26
CA ASN A 342 24.62 -9.84 -15.28
C ASN A 342 24.49 -8.36 -14.97
N GLN A 343 24.94 -7.51 -15.91
CA GLN A 343 24.75 -6.07 -15.83
C GLN A 343 23.48 -5.67 -16.57
N LEU A 344 22.60 -4.96 -15.86
CA LEU A 344 21.39 -4.35 -16.36
C LEU A 344 21.50 -2.83 -16.24
N ILE A 345 21.14 -2.10 -17.29
CA ILE A 345 21.09 -0.63 -17.29
C ILE A 345 19.76 -0.22 -17.91
N ALA A 346 18.98 0.60 -17.21
CA ALA A 346 17.76 1.20 -17.73
C ALA A 346 18.00 2.70 -17.96
N VAL A 347 17.66 3.18 -19.15
CA VAL A 347 17.77 4.59 -19.53
C VAL A 347 16.38 5.13 -19.81
N GLY A 348 15.96 6.12 -19.03
CA GLY A 348 14.68 6.79 -19.15
C GLY A 348 14.78 8.05 -20.01
N TYR A 349 13.84 8.17 -20.95
CA TYR A 349 13.77 9.27 -21.90
C TYR A 349 12.49 10.10 -21.72
N GLN A 350 12.63 11.42 -21.83
CA GLN A 350 11.52 12.37 -21.98
C GLN A 350 11.86 13.29 -23.14
N ASP A 351 10.92 13.51 -24.05
CA ASP A 351 11.17 14.29 -25.29
C ASP A 351 12.43 13.86 -26.07
N ARG A 352 12.76 12.56 -26.01
CA ARG A 352 13.96 11.91 -26.61
C ARG A 352 15.30 12.25 -25.95
N GLU A 353 15.31 13.01 -24.87
CA GLU A 353 16.49 13.29 -24.07
C GLU A 353 16.60 12.29 -22.92
N THR A 354 17.82 11.88 -22.57
CA THR A 354 18.05 11.07 -21.38
C THR A 354 17.88 11.93 -20.13
N VAL A 355 16.91 11.57 -19.29
CA VAL A 355 16.60 12.32 -18.06
C VAL A 355 16.82 11.49 -16.79
N ALA A 356 16.89 10.17 -16.92
CA ALA A 356 17.14 9.26 -15.80
C ALA A 356 17.91 8.03 -16.26
N GLN A 357 18.68 7.45 -15.35
CA GLN A 357 19.36 6.18 -15.55
C GLN A 357 19.40 5.40 -14.24
N ASP A 358 19.29 4.09 -14.33
CA ASP A 358 19.50 3.16 -13.23
C ASP A 358 20.32 1.95 -13.69
N SER A 359 21.01 1.29 -12.77
CA SER A 359 21.83 0.12 -13.06
C SER A 359 21.79 -0.89 -11.93
N LEU A 360 21.72 -2.17 -12.30
CA LEU A 360 21.69 -3.28 -11.37
C LEU A 360 22.68 -4.37 -11.80
N LEU A 361 23.41 -4.92 -10.84
CA LEU A 361 24.24 -6.11 -11.02
C LEU A 361 23.55 -7.29 -10.34
N VAL A 362 23.34 -8.36 -11.09
CA VAL A 362 22.71 -9.60 -10.61
C VAL A 362 23.65 -10.77 -10.85
N GLN A 363 24.07 -11.44 -9.80
CA GLN A 363 24.69 -12.74 -9.88
C GLN A 363 23.59 -13.79 -10.12
N TYR A 364 23.70 -14.57 -11.19
CA TYR A 364 22.73 -15.61 -11.54
C TYR A 364 23.41 -16.99 -11.56
N THR A 365 22.73 -18.00 -11.01
CA THR A 365 23.18 -19.39 -11.09
C THR A 365 22.12 -20.35 -11.61
N PHE A 366 22.54 -21.29 -12.46
CA PHE A 366 21.75 -22.40 -12.96
C PHE A 366 21.70 -23.58 -11.99
N ARG A 367 22.37 -23.46 -10.84
CA ARG A 367 22.39 -24.50 -9.81
C ARG A 367 21.17 -24.37 -8.92
N ARG A 368 20.44 -25.47 -8.78
CA ARG A 368 19.41 -25.60 -7.75
C ARG A 368 20.07 -25.80 -6.39
N HIS A 369 19.72 -24.95 -5.42
CA HIS A 369 20.15 -25.14 -4.04
C HIS A 369 19.29 -26.19 -3.34
N GLY A 370 19.93 -27.00 -2.50
CA GLY A 370 19.24 -27.92 -1.58
C GLY A 370 18.67 -27.20 -0.37
N ALA A 371 18.07 -27.95 0.55
CA ALA A 371 17.69 -27.41 1.86
C ALA A 371 18.92 -26.78 2.56
N PRO A 372 18.74 -25.70 3.35
CA PRO A 372 19.80 -25.19 4.21
C PRO A 372 20.38 -26.32 5.07
N ALA A 373 21.70 -26.37 5.20
CA ALA A 373 22.33 -27.27 6.16
C ALA A 373 21.92 -26.85 7.57
N GLU A 374 21.46 -27.80 8.38
CA GLU A 374 21.06 -27.59 9.78
C GLU A 374 22.23 -27.15 10.67
#